data_AF-S8C9X5-F1
#
_entry.id   AF-S8C9X5-F1
#
_cell.length_a   1.000
_cell.length_b   1.000
_cell.length_c   1.000
_cell.angle_alpha   90.00
_cell.angle_beta   90.00
_cell.angle_gamma   90.00
#
_symmetry.space_group_name_H-M   'P 1'
#
loop_
_entity.id
_entity.type
_entity.pdbx_description
1 polymer ?
#
loop_
_entity_poly.entity_id
_entity_poly.type
_entity_poly.pdbx_seq_one_letter_code
_entity_poly.pdbx_strand_id
1 'polypeptide(L)'
;MASSVISSAAAAAVATRTSMVAPYTGLKSAAGFPVSKKSNDITSVANNGGRVQCMQVWPTVGVKKFETLSYLPELTREQLAKEIDYLIRSKWIPCLEFELGPFVYRENSRSPGYYDGRYWTMWKLPMYGCTDASQVLAELEEVKAAYPKAHIRVIGFDNSRQVQCVSFIAYKP
;
A
#
# COMPACT_ATOMS: atom_id res chain seq x y z
N MET A 1 -60.71 14.06 18.76
CA MET A 1 -59.52 14.52 19.50
C MET A 1 -58.50 13.39 19.50
N ALA A 2 -57.58 13.39 18.53
CA ALA A 2 -56.33 12.62 18.57
C ALA A 2 -55.46 13.12 17.42
N SER A 3 -54.60 14.09 17.72
CA SER A 3 -53.55 14.60 16.83
C SER A 3 -52.40 13.60 16.79
N SER A 4 -51.97 13.16 15.61
CA SER A 4 -50.71 12.44 15.43
C SER A 4 -49.63 13.39 14.91
N VAL A 5 -48.53 13.39 15.63
CA VAL A 5 -47.38 14.28 15.48
C VAL A 5 -46.47 13.80 14.35
N ILE A 6 -46.14 14.70 13.42
CA ILE A 6 -45.12 14.48 12.40
C ILE A 6 -43.78 14.90 13.02
N SER A 7 -42.95 13.94 13.42
CA SER A 7 -41.57 14.22 13.86
C SER A 7 -40.67 14.44 12.63
N SER A 8 -40.14 15.66 12.49
CA SER A 8 -39.05 15.96 11.56
C SER A 8 -37.73 15.41 12.12
N ALA A 9 -37.06 14.57 11.33
CA ALA A 9 -35.68 14.18 11.62
C ALA A 9 -34.73 15.30 11.19
N ALA A 10 -34.08 15.95 12.17
CA ALA A 10 -33.00 16.89 11.92
C ALA A 10 -31.74 16.12 11.48
N ALA A 11 -31.25 16.38 10.27
CA ALA A 11 -29.95 15.89 9.82
C ALA A 11 -28.84 16.67 10.55
N ALA A 12 -28.09 15.97 11.41
CA ALA A 12 -26.89 16.53 12.02
C ALA A 12 -25.77 16.62 10.96
N ALA A 13 -25.44 17.83 10.52
CA ALA A 13 -24.26 18.07 9.70
C ALA A 13 -23.00 17.85 10.55
N VAL A 14 -22.22 16.81 10.23
CA VAL A 14 -20.88 16.61 10.79
C VAL A 14 -19.97 17.68 10.20
N ALA A 15 -19.61 18.67 11.00
CA ALA A 15 -18.58 19.63 10.63
C ALA A 15 -17.21 18.93 10.59
N THR A 16 -16.73 18.61 9.40
CA THR A 16 -15.34 18.24 9.17
C THR A 16 -14.46 19.46 9.46
N ARG A 17 -13.79 19.47 10.61
CA ARG A 17 -12.70 20.41 10.88
C ARG A 17 -11.54 20.07 9.96
N THR A 18 -11.45 20.75 8.83
CA THR A 18 -10.23 20.81 8.03
C THR A 18 -9.20 21.60 8.82
N SER A 19 -8.22 20.91 9.41
CA SER A 19 -6.98 21.56 9.85
C SER A 19 -6.21 21.95 8.59
N MET A 20 -6.42 23.17 8.10
CA MET A 20 -5.60 23.70 7.01
C MET A 20 -4.23 24.09 7.60
N VAL A 21 -3.22 23.28 7.35
CA VAL A 21 -1.83 23.58 7.68
C VAL A 21 -1.19 24.29 6.50
N ALA A 22 -0.54 25.42 6.75
CA ALA A 22 0.18 26.18 5.73
C ALA A 22 1.34 25.33 5.12
N PRO A 23 1.59 25.43 3.80
CA PRO A 23 2.65 24.65 3.16
C PRO A 23 4.03 25.05 3.71
N TYR A 24 4.82 24.03 4.05
CA TYR A 24 6.19 24.19 4.52
C TYR A 24 7.05 24.83 3.41
N THR A 25 7.47 26.07 3.64
CA THR A 25 8.48 26.75 2.80
C THR A 25 9.84 26.42 3.40
N GLY A 26 10.71 25.77 2.61
CA GLY A 26 11.89 25.03 3.08
C GLY A 26 12.85 25.76 4.04
N LEU A 27 13.71 24.97 4.68
CA LEU A 27 14.81 25.42 5.54
C LEU A 27 15.78 26.34 4.76
N LYS A 28 15.72 27.65 5.00
CA LYS A 28 16.81 28.56 4.61
C LYS A 28 17.99 28.33 5.55
N SER A 29 19.10 27.83 5.01
CA SER A 29 20.37 27.73 5.74
C SER A 29 20.93 29.13 5.99
N ALA A 30 20.84 29.61 7.23
CA ALA A 30 21.63 30.76 7.66
C ALA A 30 23.02 30.23 8.09
N ALA A 31 23.90 30.03 7.11
CA ALA A 31 25.32 29.83 7.39
C ALA A 31 25.94 31.19 7.77
N GLY A 32 25.73 31.63 9.00
CA GLY A 32 26.42 32.77 9.59
C GLY A 32 27.09 32.32 10.87
N PHE A 33 28.43 32.32 10.89
CA PHE A 33 29.18 32.08 12.13
C PHE A 33 28.86 33.18 13.15
N PRO A 34 28.57 32.85 14.42
CA PRO A 34 28.19 33.85 15.41
C PRO A 34 29.43 34.67 15.81
N VAL A 35 29.50 35.92 15.33
CA VAL A 35 30.41 36.92 15.89
C VAL A 35 29.71 37.62 17.05
N SER A 36 30.33 37.53 18.23
CA SER A 36 30.01 38.21 19.49
C SER A 36 28.86 37.63 20.32
N LYS A 37 29.24 37.00 21.45
CA LYS A 37 28.35 36.60 22.55
C LYS A 37 27.82 37.85 23.27
N LYS A 38 26.50 38.07 23.28
CA LYS A 38 25.81 38.77 24.37
C LYS A 38 24.42 38.15 24.62
N SER A 39 24.14 38.01 25.92
CA SER A 39 22.95 37.49 26.64
C SER A 39 22.79 35.96 26.74
N ASN A 40 22.89 35.47 27.99
CA ASN A 40 22.50 34.11 28.41
C ASN A 40 20.99 34.07 28.69
N ASP A 41 20.16 34.62 27.79
CA ASP A 41 18.71 34.53 27.94
C ASP A 41 18.19 33.30 27.18
N ILE A 42 18.25 32.16 27.87
CA ILE A 42 17.80 30.86 27.37
C ILE A 42 16.28 30.80 27.12
N THR A 43 15.53 31.84 27.50
CA THR A 43 14.09 31.94 27.20
C THR A 43 13.80 32.26 25.72
N SER A 44 14.83 32.69 24.97
CA SER A 44 14.76 32.92 23.52
C SER A 44 15.29 31.75 22.68
N VAL A 45 15.71 30.64 23.31
CA VAL A 45 16.15 29.43 22.62
C VAL A 45 15.03 29.04 21.67
N ALA A 46 15.39 29.04 20.37
CA ALA A 46 14.52 28.73 19.24
C ALA A 46 13.41 27.78 19.65
N ASN A 47 12.16 28.28 19.61
CA ASN A 47 11.00 27.49 19.94
C ASN A 47 10.91 26.35 18.91
N ASN A 48 11.57 25.23 19.21
CA ASN A 48 11.55 24.05 18.36
C ASN A 48 10.12 23.57 18.18
N GLY A 49 9.17 23.96 19.04
CA GLY A 49 7.74 23.64 18.97
C GLY A 49 7.09 23.90 17.60
N GLY A 50 7.49 24.94 16.87
CA GLY A 50 6.98 25.19 15.51
C GLY A 50 7.66 24.35 14.42
N ARG A 51 8.90 23.91 14.66
CA ARG A 51 9.72 23.12 13.72
C ARG A 51 9.50 21.61 13.87
N VAL A 52 8.98 21.15 15.02
CA VAL A 52 8.65 19.71 15.24
C VAL A 52 7.39 19.29 14.49
N GLN A 53 6.49 20.21 14.11
CA GLN A 53 5.26 19.91 13.36
C GLN A 53 5.50 19.43 11.92
N CYS A 54 6.74 19.54 11.40
CA CYS A 54 7.10 19.04 10.07
C CYS A 54 7.72 17.63 10.11
N MET A 55 7.98 17.08 11.30
CA MET A 55 8.52 15.74 11.46
C MET A 55 7.38 14.73 11.51
N GLN A 56 7.24 13.94 10.46
CA GLN A 56 6.29 12.83 10.44
C GLN A 56 6.98 11.56 10.96
N VAL A 57 6.26 10.81 11.79
CA VAL A 57 6.71 9.49 12.26
C VAL A 57 6.08 8.43 11.37
N TRP A 58 6.89 7.49 10.87
CA TRP A 58 6.37 6.40 10.05
C TRP A 58 5.40 5.51 10.87
N PRO A 59 4.22 5.16 10.34
CA PRO A 59 3.27 4.31 11.06
C PRO A 59 3.86 2.94 11.36
N THR A 60 3.68 2.46 12.59
CA THR A 60 4.18 1.14 13.04
C THR A 60 3.13 0.03 12.94
N VAL A 61 1.86 0.39 12.73
CA VAL A 61 0.71 -0.53 12.67
C VAL A 61 -0.16 -0.16 11.47
N GLY A 62 -0.86 -1.14 10.89
CA GLY A 62 -1.82 -0.91 9.80
C GLY A 62 -1.20 -0.72 8.41
N VAL A 63 0.13 -0.73 8.29
CA VAL A 63 0.84 -0.49 7.02
C VAL A 63 1.75 -1.66 6.60
N LYS A 64 1.33 -2.90 6.89
CA LYS A 64 2.06 -4.10 6.43
C LYS A 64 2.18 -4.12 4.90
N LYS A 65 3.25 -4.73 4.41
CA LYS A 65 3.70 -4.63 3.01
C LYS A 65 3.69 -5.98 2.31
N PHE A 66 3.61 -5.94 0.98
CA PHE A 66 3.46 -7.08 0.08
C PHE A 66 4.53 -7.06 -1.00
N GLU A 67 5.78 -6.78 -0.61
CA GLU A 67 6.92 -6.65 -1.53
C GLU A 67 6.74 -5.55 -2.58
N THR A 68 7.18 -5.80 -3.83
CA THR A 68 7.25 -4.83 -4.92
C THR A 68 5.92 -4.13 -5.16
N LEU A 69 5.97 -2.82 -5.41
CA LEU A 69 4.84 -1.89 -5.58
C LEU A 69 3.99 -1.60 -4.33
N SER A 70 4.13 -2.34 -3.22
CA SER A 70 3.25 -2.18 -2.04
C SER A 70 3.51 -0.93 -1.16
N TYR A 71 4.52 -0.14 -1.48
CA TYR A 71 4.76 1.18 -0.89
C TYR A 71 4.10 2.32 -1.67
N LEU A 72 3.65 2.06 -2.90
CA LEU A 72 2.92 3.02 -3.71
C LEU A 72 1.46 3.11 -3.25
N PRO A 73 0.73 4.14 -3.70
CA PRO A 73 -0.73 4.12 -3.65
C PRO A 73 -1.29 2.86 -4.33
N GLU A 74 -2.50 2.47 -3.95
CA GLU A 74 -3.15 1.30 -4.55
C GLU A 74 -3.33 1.51 -6.05
N LEU A 75 -2.94 0.48 -6.81
CA LEU A 75 -2.96 0.54 -8.27
C LEU A 75 -4.41 0.53 -8.75
N THR A 76 -4.74 1.45 -9.65
CA THR A 76 -6.03 1.41 -10.34
C THR A 76 -6.10 0.19 -11.28
N ARG A 77 -7.30 -0.17 -11.73
CA ARG A 77 -7.48 -1.27 -12.70
C ARG A 77 -6.65 -1.07 -13.96
N GLU A 78 -6.54 0.16 -14.45
CA GLU A 78 -5.75 0.52 -15.63
C GLU A 78 -4.24 0.42 -15.36
N GLN A 79 -3.79 0.74 -14.15
CA GLN A 79 -2.39 0.57 -13.75
C GLN A 79 -2.04 -0.91 -13.61
N LEU A 80 -2.90 -1.72 -13.00
CA LEU A 80 -2.75 -3.18 -12.96
C LEU A 80 -2.67 -3.78 -14.36
N ALA A 81 -3.53 -3.34 -15.29
CA ALA A 81 -3.48 -3.76 -16.68
C ALA A 81 -2.11 -3.49 -17.32
N LYS A 82 -1.54 -2.30 -17.10
CA LYS A 82 -0.22 -1.92 -17.64
C LYS A 82 0.92 -2.77 -17.09
N GLU A 83 0.87 -3.13 -15.80
CA GLU A 83 1.84 -4.05 -15.21
C GLU A 83 1.72 -5.45 -15.83
N ILE A 84 0.49 -5.95 -16.03
CA ILE A 84 0.26 -7.23 -16.71
C ILE A 84 0.72 -7.18 -18.17
N ASP A 85 0.45 -6.10 -18.89
CA ASP A 85 0.96 -5.91 -20.25
C ASP A 85 2.50 -5.87 -20.28
N TYR A 86 3.15 -5.37 -19.23
CA TYR A 86 4.61 -5.45 -19.11
C TYR A 86 5.09 -6.91 -19.00
N LEU A 87 4.42 -7.78 -18.24
CA LEU A 87 4.71 -9.22 -18.21
C LEU A 87 4.59 -9.83 -19.61
N ILE A 88 3.48 -9.55 -20.30
CA ILE A 88 3.17 -10.10 -21.63
C ILE A 88 4.21 -9.63 -22.67
N ARG A 89 4.56 -8.33 -22.69
CA ARG A 89 5.60 -7.78 -23.57
C ARG A 89 6.97 -8.40 -23.29
N SER A 90 7.26 -8.70 -22.02
CA SER A 90 8.51 -9.36 -21.60
C SER A 90 8.51 -10.87 -21.87
N LYS A 91 7.46 -11.43 -22.48
CA LYS A 91 7.29 -12.86 -22.76
C LYS A 91 7.27 -13.73 -21.50
N TRP A 92 6.83 -13.16 -20.38
CA TRP A 92 6.62 -13.89 -19.14
C TRP A 92 5.19 -14.38 -19.03
N ILE A 93 5.00 -15.50 -18.35
CA ILE A 93 3.70 -16.17 -18.22
C ILE A 93 3.04 -15.68 -16.93
N PRO A 94 1.91 -14.95 -17.00
CA PRO A 94 1.19 -14.49 -15.81
C PRO A 94 0.54 -15.66 -15.06
N CYS A 95 0.45 -15.54 -13.75
CA CYS A 95 -0.30 -16.44 -12.88
C CYS A 95 -0.86 -15.66 -11.68
N LEU A 96 -1.97 -16.15 -11.11
CA LEU A 96 -2.59 -15.58 -9.93
C LEU A 96 -2.38 -16.52 -8.74
N GLU A 97 -2.09 -15.95 -7.58
CA GLU A 97 -2.06 -16.67 -6.32
C GLU A 97 -2.86 -15.91 -5.27
N PHE A 98 -3.48 -16.64 -4.35
CA PHE A 98 -4.30 -16.07 -3.28
C PHE A 98 -4.06 -16.74 -1.94
N GLU A 99 -4.27 -15.97 -0.86
CA GLU A 99 -4.03 -16.44 0.51
C GLU A 99 -4.83 -15.63 1.55
N LEU A 100 -5.26 -16.30 2.63
CA LEU A 100 -5.95 -15.65 3.76
C LEU A 100 -4.93 -15.07 4.77
N GLY A 101 -3.81 -15.76 4.98
CA GLY A 101 -2.70 -15.32 5.84
C GLY A 101 -1.46 -14.93 5.03
N PRO A 102 -1.39 -13.74 4.41
CA PRO A 102 -0.44 -13.42 3.33
C PRO A 102 1.01 -13.20 3.78
N PHE A 103 1.29 -13.23 5.08
CA PHE A 103 2.59 -12.88 5.63
C PHE A 103 3.37 -14.10 6.06
N VAL A 104 4.69 -14.07 5.84
CA VAL A 104 5.59 -15.13 6.28
C VAL A 104 5.62 -15.28 7.79
N TYR A 105 5.80 -16.51 8.24
CA TYR A 105 5.96 -16.87 9.66
C TYR A 105 6.98 -18.00 9.80
N ARG A 106 7.21 -18.48 11.04
CA ARG A 106 8.20 -19.54 11.32
C ARG A 106 7.67 -20.49 12.38
N GLU A 107 6.96 -21.51 11.94
CA GLU A 107 6.42 -22.59 12.75
C GLU A 107 7.32 -23.83 12.67
N ASN A 108 7.66 -24.27 11.45
CA ASN A 108 8.24 -25.58 11.21
C ASN A 108 9.77 -25.63 11.37
N SER A 109 10.48 -24.53 11.08
CA SER A 109 11.93 -24.45 11.27
C SER A 109 12.40 -23.01 11.47
N ARG A 110 13.57 -22.88 12.10
CA ARG A 110 14.28 -21.61 12.30
C ARG A 110 15.67 -21.57 11.67
N SER A 111 16.01 -22.52 10.81
CA SER A 111 17.29 -22.52 10.07
C SER A 111 17.41 -21.31 9.11
N PRO A 112 18.64 -20.87 8.76
CA PRO A 112 18.85 -19.80 7.78
C PRO A 112 18.15 -20.11 6.45
N GLY A 113 17.44 -19.13 5.89
CA GLY A 113 16.72 -19.26 4.62
C GLY A 113 15.36 -19.97 4.69
N TYR A 114 14.95 -20.47 5.85
CA TYR A 114 13.64 -21.11 6.03
C TYR A 114 12.59 -20.16 6.62
N TYR A 115 11.47 -20.05 5.90
CA TYR A 115 10.26 -19.33 6.30
C TYR A 115 9.02 -20.08 5.80
N ASP A 116 7.99 -20.13 6.62
CA ASP A 116 6.64 -20.59 6.29
C ASP A 116 5.84 -19.43 5.66
N GLY A 117 4.77 -19.75 4.94
CA GLY A 117 3.89 -18.73 4.33
C GLY A 117 4.46 -17.98 3.12
N ARG A 118 5.59 -18.45 2.55
CA ARG A 118 6.14 -17.90 1.28
C ARG A 118 5.27 -18.25 0.07
N TYR A 119 4.82 -19.50 0.03
CA TYR A 119 3.91 -20.01 -1.01
C TYR A 119 2.47 -19.65 -0.66
N TRP A 120 1.74 -19.18 -1.67
CA TRP A 120 0.30 -18.94 -1.62
C TRP A 120 -0.40 -20.00 -2.49
N THR A 121 -1.72 -20.08 -2.40
CA THR A 121 -2.48 -21.04 -3.20
C THR A 121 -2.59 -20.55 -4.64
N MET A 122 -2.21 -21.40 -5.61
CA MET A 122 -2.33 -21.08 -7.03
C MET A 122 -3.81 -21.02 -7.45
N TRP A 123 -4.18 -19.99 -8.20
CA TRP A 123 -5.47 -19.92 -8.87
C TRP A 123 -5.39 -20.53 -10.26
N LYS A 124 -6.14 -21.62 -10.48
CA LYS A 124 -6.12 -22.41 -11.71
C LYS A 124 -4.69 -22.79 -12.11
N LEU A 125 -4.19 -22.29 -13.24
CA LEU A 125 -2.86 -22.56 -13.78
C LEU A 125 -2.24 -21.28 -14.35
N PRO A 126 -0.90 -21.23 -14.54
CA PRO A 126 -0.27 -20.16 -15.30
C PRO A 126 -0.92 -20.00 -16.68
N MET A 127 -1.14 -18.75 -17.09
CA MET A 127 -1.92 -18.42 -18.29
C MET A 127 -1.04 -18.49 -19.55
N TYR A 128 -0.62 -19.70 -19.91
CA TYR A 128 0.22 -19.95 -21.08
C TYR A 128 -0.44 -19.44 -22.37
N GLY A 129 0.33 -18.71 -23.18
CA GLY A 129 -0.17 -18.14 -24.43
C GLY A 129 -1.08 -16.92 -24.26
N CYS A 130 -1.24 -16.39 -23.04
CA CYS A 130 -1.97 -15.14 -22.80
C CYS A 130 -1.32 -13.97 -23.55
N THR A 131 -2.13 -13.25 -24.32
CA THR A 131 -1.72 -12.07 -25.09
C THR A 131 -2.48 -10.80 -24.71
N ASP A 132 -3.42 -10.89 -23.78
CA ASP A 132 -4.31 -9.79 -23.40
C ASP A 132 -4.46 -9.70 -21.88
N ALA A 133 -4.06 -8.56 -21.32
CA ALA A 133 -4.19 -8.29 -19.89
C ALA A 133 -5.65 -8.35 -19.39
N SER A 134 -6.64 -8.13 -20.26
CA SER A 134 -8.05 -8.22 -19.89
C SER A 134 -8.44 -9.61 -19.39
N GLN A 135 -7.80 -10.67 -19.93
CA GLN A 135 -8.03 -12.05 -19.51
C GLN A 135 -7.53 -12.29 -18.07
N VAL A 136 -6.34 -11.78 -17.73
CA VAL A 136 -5.78 -11.89 -16.39
C VAL A 136 -6.63 -11.10 -15.39
N LEU A 137 -7.12 -9.93 -15.79
CA LEU A 137 -8.02 -9.12 -14.96
C LEU A 137 -9.41 -9.77 -14.78
N ALA A 138 -9.90 -10.52 -15.76
CA ALA A 138 -11.14 -11.28 -15.62
C ALA A 138 -10.99 -12.38 -14.56
N GLU A 139 -9.89 -13.13 -14.62
CA GLU A 139 -9.54 -14.15 -13.63
C GLU A 139 -9.36 -13.56 -12.23
N LEU A 140 -8.77 -12.36 -12.12
CA LEU A 140 -8.67 -11.64 -10.84
C LEU A 140 -10.05 -11.36 -10.23
N GLU A 141 -11.03 -10.96 -11.03
CA GLU A 141 -12.40 -10.76 -10.55
C GLU A 141 -13.07 -12.08 -10.14
N GLU A 142 -12.80 -13.18 -10.84
CA GLU A 142 -13.29 -14.51 -10.44
C GLU A 142 -12.74 -14.95 -9.08
N VAL A 143 -11.44 -14.77 -8.83
CA VAL A 143 -10.82 -15.06 -7.53
C VAL A 143 -11.44 -14.20 -6.43
N LYS A 144 -11.64 -12.90 -6.68
CA LYS A 144 -12.27 -11.98 -5.72
C LYS A 144 -13.68 -12.41 -5.38
N ALA A 145 -14.46 -12.86 -6.37
CA ALA A 145 -15.81 -13.36 -6.16
C ALA A 145 -15.84 -14.67 -5.36
N ALA A 146 -14.93 -15.60 -5.64
CA ALA A 146 -14.83 -16.88 -4.95
C ALA A 146 -14.26 -16.76 -3.52
N TYR A 147 -13.28 -15.87 -3.33
CA TYR A 147 -12.53 -15.70 -2.09
C TYR A 147 -12.43 -14.21 -1.70
N PRO A 148 -13.54 -13.57 -1.30
CA PRO A 148 -13.58 -12.12 -1.03
C PRO A 148 -12.74 -11.68 0.18
N LYS A 149 -12.29 -12.63 1.01
CA LYS A 149 -11.44 -12.35 2.18
C LYS A 149 -9.96 -12.65 1.94
N ALA A 150 -9.59 -13.07 0.73
CA ALA A 150 -8.21 -13.42 0.41
C ALA A 150 -7.46 -12.22 -0.16
N HIS A 151 -6.16 -12.18 0.11
CA HIS A 151 -5.22 -11.36 -0.63
C HIS A 151 -4.92 -12.05 -1.95
N ILE A 152 -4.76 -11.29 -3.02
CA ILE A 152 -4.51 -11.84 -4.35
C ILE A 152 -3.32 -11.10 -4.95
N ARG A 153 -2.33 -11.85 -5.44
CA ARG A 153 -1.15 -11.32 -6.12
C ARG A 153 -1.07 -11.86 -7.54
N VAL A 154 -0.54 -11.03 -8.44
CA VAL A 154 -0.14 -11.44 -9.79
C VAL A 154 1.35 -11.74 -9.75
N ILE A 155 1.72 -12.89 -10.31
CA ILE A 155 3.11 -13.31 -10.49
C ILE A 155 3.40 -13.56 -11.97
N GLY A 156 4.68 -13.54 -12.34
CA GLY A 156 5.12 -13.78 -13.71
C GLY A 156 6.34 -14.69 -13.77
N PHE A 157 6.29 -15.70 -14.62
CA PHE A 157 7.39 -16.67 -14.80
C PHE A 157 8.13 -16.47 -16.12
N ASP A 158 9.45 -16.53 -16.06
CA ASP A 158 10.32 -16.64 -17.22
C ASP A 158 10.79 -18.10 -17.34
N ASN A 159 10.31 -18.79 -18.37
CA ASN A 159 10.63 -20.19 -18.61
C ASN A 159 12.08 -20.39 -19.11
N SER A 160 12.69 -19.38 -19.72
CA SER A 160 14.06 -19.47 -20.21
C SER A 160 15.06 -19.35 -19.06
N ARG A 161 14.80 -18.43 -18.13
CA ARG A 161 15.62 -18.25 -16.92
C ARG A 161 15.21 -19.19 -15.77
N GLN A 162 14.07 -19.86 -15.88
CA GLN A 162 13.50 -20.75 -14.87
C GLN A 162 13.28 -20.07 -13.52
N VAL A 163 12.82 -18.83 -13.53
CA VAL A 163 12.57 -18.04 -12.32
C VAL A 163 11.25 -17.30 -12.39
N GLN A 164 10.68 -17.04 -11.22
CA GLN A 164 9.63 -16.04 -11.08
C GLN A 164 10.27 -14.64 -11.14
N CYS A 165 9.91 -13.86 -12.15
CA CYS A 165 10.48 -12.53 -12.40
C CYS A 165 9.68 -11.40 -11.77
N VAL A 166 8.40 -11.62 -11.50
CA VAL A 166 7.49 -10.58 -10.97
C VAL A 166 6.59 -11.16 -9.88
N SER A 167 6.31 -10.31 -8.89
CA SER A 167 5.26 -10.51 -7.88
C SER A 167 4.79 -9.15 -7.39
N PHE A 168 3.50 -8.84 -7.55
CA PHE A 168 2.88 -7.65 -6.96
C PHE A 168 1.45 -7.93 -6.50
N ILE A 169 1.04 -7.24 -5.43
CA ILE A 169 -0.32 -7.36 -4.89
C ILE A 169 -1.33 -6.72 -5.87
N ALA A 170 -2.43 -7.43 -6.14
CA ALA A 170 -3.50 -6.99 -7.04
C ALA A 170 -4.83 -6.75 -6.31
N TYR A 171 -5.04 -7.39 -5.16
CA TYR A 171 -6.20 -7.18 -4.30
C TYR A 171 -5.88 -7.43 -2.84
N LYS A 172 -6.51 -6.64 -1.96
CA LYS A 172 -6.53 -6.80 -0.51
C LYS A 172 -8.00 -6.77 -0.07
N PRO A 173 -8.41 -7.65 0.86
CA PRO A 173 -9.78 -7.69 1.38
C PRO A 173 -10.14 -6.50 2.26
#